data_AF-A0A920LZW5-F1
#
_entry.id   AF-A0A920LZW5-F1
#
_cell.length_a   1.000
_cell.length_b   1.000
_cell.length_c   1.000
_cell.angle_alpha   90.00
_cell.angle_beta   90.00
_cell.angle_gamma   90.00
#
_symmetry.space_group_name_H-M   'P 1'
#
loop_
_entity.id
_entity.type
_entity.pdbx_description
1 polymer ?
#
loop_
_entity_poly.entity_id
_entity_poly.type
_entity_poly.pdbx_seq_one_letter_code
_entity_poly.pdbx_strand_id
1 'polypeptide(L)' 'MEEIIFEGYGPGGVAILVETMTDNRNRTVSDVRHAFSKFGGNLGTDGSVAYLFKNLD' A
#
# COMPACT_ATOMS: atom_id res chain seq x y z
N MET A 1 4.35 -9.00 -15.97
CA MET A 1 3.82 -7.88 -15.17
C MET A 1 2.58 -8.40 -14.46
N GLU A 2 2.39 -8.00 -13.22
CA GLU A 2 1.25 -8.35 -12.36
C GLU A 2 0.74 -7.09 -11.66
N GLU A 3 -0.55 -7.06 -11.36
CA GLU A 3 -1.18 -6.02 -10.56
C GLU A 3 -1.17 -6.42 -9.10
N ILE A 4 -0.74 -5.50 -8.23
CA ILE A 4 -0.67 -5.72 -6.79
C ILE A 4 -1.17 -4.48 -6.08
N ILE A 5 -2.03 -4.68 -5.09
CA ILE A 5 -2.48 -3.62 -4.19
C ILE A 5 -1.71 -3.77 -2.87
N PHE A 6 -1.16 -2.65 -2.40
CA PHE A 6 -0.59 -2.54 -1.06
C PHE A 6 -1.46 -1.64 -0.21
N GLU A 7 -1.53 -1.96 1.08
CA GLU A 7 -2.39 -1.29 2.05
C GLU A 7 -1.56 -0.81 3.23
N GLY A 8 -1.87 0.35 3.79
CA GLY A 8 -1.18 0.85 4.98
C GLY A 8 -1.73 2.14 5.54
N TYR A 9 -1.04 2.66 6.55
CA TYR A 9 -1.39 3.91 7.22
C TYR A 9 -0.23 4.91 7.16
N GLY A 10 -0.56 6.18 6.90
CA GLY A 10 0.36 7.31 6.98
C GLY A 10 0.28 8.06 8.33
N PRO A 11 0.97 9.20 8.44
CA PRO A 11 0.91 10.06 9.63
C PRO A 11 -0.52 10.41 10.04
N GLY A 12 -0.80 10.35 11.34
CA GLY A 12 -2.14 10.61 11.87
C GLY A 12 -3.18 9.52 11.58
N GLY A 13 -2.75 8.33 11.12
CA GLY A 13 -3.65 7.20 10.87
C GLY A 13 -4.43 7.29 9.56
N VAL A 14 -3.94 8.10 8.60
CA VAL A 14 -4.55 8.22 7.27
C VAL A 14 -4.42 6.89 6.54
N ALA A 15 -5.56 6.30 6.15
CA ALA A 15 -5.61 5.08 5.35
C ALA A 15 -5.12 5.32 3.91
N ILE A 16 -4.28 4.42 3.39
CA ILE A 16 -3.66 4.52 2.07
C ILE A 16 -3.76 3.17 1.34
N LEU A 17 -4.34 3.19 0.14
CA LEU A 17 -4.26 2.13 -0.87
C LEU A 17 -3.25 2.52 -1.94
N VAL A 18 -2.38 1.59 -2.34
CA VAL A 18 -1.40 1.78 -3.40
C VAL A 18 -1.61 0.71 -4.46
N GLU A 19 -2.26 1.08 -5.57
CA GLU A 19 -2.39 0.23 -6.75
C GLU A 19 -1.08 0.27 -7.55
N THR A 20 -0.58 -0.90 -7.94
CA THR A 20 0.71 -1.03 -8.62
C THR A 20 0.65 -2.04 -9.76
N MET A 21 1.47 -1.81 -10.78
CA MET A 21 1.78 -2.79 -11.83
C MET A 21 3.28 -3.02 -11.81
N THR A 22 3.72 -4.26 -11.66
CA THR A 22 5.15 -4.58 -11.49
C THR A 22 5.54 -5.89 -12.15
N ASP A 23 6.83 -6.05 -12.45
CA ASP A 23 7.43 -7.31 -12.87
C ASP A 23 8.19 -8.01 -11.73
N ASN A 24 8.30 -7.37 -10.57
CA ASN A 24 9.02 -7.88 -9.41
C ASN A 24 8.35 -7.43 -8.11
N ARG A 25 7.50 -8.31 -7.57
CA ARG A 25 6.80 -8.14 -6.30
C ARG A 25 7.72 -7.78 -5.13
N ASN A 26 8.84 -8.49 -4.99
CA ASN A 26 9.74 -8.35 -3.84
C ASN A 26 10.45 -6.99 -3.81
N ARG A 27 10.86 -6.48 -4.99
CA ARG A 27 11.40 -5.12 -5.09
C ARG A 27 10.34 -4.09 -4.72
N THR A 28 9.15 -4.22 -5.31
CA THR A 28 8.05 -3.27 -5.13
C THR A 28 7.59 -3.20 -3.67
N VAL A 29 7.39 -4.33 -2.99
CA VAL A 29 7.01 -4.33 -1.58
C VAL A 29 8.09 -3.71 -0.68
N SER A 30 9.37 -3.90 -1.02
CA SER A 30 10.49 -3.28 -0.30
C SER A 30 10.48 -1.76 -0.47
N ASP A 31 10.30 -1.26 -1.70
CA ASP A 31 10.26 0.17 -1.99
C ASP A 31 9.04 0.86 -1.36
N VAL A 32 7.86 0.23 -1.44
CA VAL A 32 6.63 0.72 -0.80
C VAL A 32 6.80 0.75 0.72
N ARG A 33 7.29 -0.34 1.34
CA ARG A 33 7.55 -0.38 2.78
C ARG A 33 8.54 0.70 3.20
N HIS A 34 9.61 0.89 2.44
CA HIS A 34 10.60 1.92 2.69
C HIS A 34 9.96 3.32 2.66
N ALA A 35 9.09 3.61 1.68
CA ALA A 35 8.38 4.88 1.60
C ALA A 35 7.48 5.12 2.82
N PHE A 36 6.65 4.14 3.21
CA PHE A 36 5.82 4.25 4.42
C PHE A 36 6.69 4.55 5.65
N SER A 37 7.73 3.76 5.90
CA SER A 37 8.61 3.96 7.06
C SER A 37 9.35 5.31 7.04
N LYS A 38 9.81 5.76 5.88
CA LYS A 38 10.51 7.05 5.71
C LYS A 38 9.62 8.25 6.05
N PHE A 39 8.32 8.15 5.77
CA PHE A 39 7.36 9.24 5.96
C PHE A 39 6.43 9.05 7.19
N GLY A 40 6.85 8.24 8.17
CA GLY A 40 6.13 8.12 9.45
C GLY A 40 4.83 7.31 9.37
N GLY A 41 4.74 6.38 8.43
CA GLY A 41 3.66 5.42 8.27
C GLY A 41 4.14 3.97 8.35
N ASN A 42 3.22 3.05 8.10
CA ASN A 42 3.47 1.62 8.08
C ASN A 42 2.68 0.93 6.97
N LEU A 43 3.38 0.06 6.24
CA LEU A 43 2.73 -0.89 5.34
C LEU A 43 2.00 -1.94 6.20
N GLY A 44 0.69 -2.06 5.97
CA GLY A 44 -0.21 -3.00 6.59
C GLY A 44 -0.26 -4.35 5.87
N THR A 45 -1.27 -5.13 6.22
CA THR A 45 -1.61 -6.39 5.57
C THR A 45 -2.83 -6.20 4.66
N ASP A 46 -3.03 -7.13 3.75
CA ASP A 46 -4.23 -7.20 2.91
C ASP A 46 -5.50 -7.11 3.80
N GLY A 47 -6.43 -6.24 3.41
CA GLY A 47 -7.67 -5.95 4.13
C GLY A 47 -7.57 -4.96 5.30
N SER A 48 -6.39 -4.39 5.58
CA SER A 48 -6.22 -3.44 6.69
C SER A 48 -6.96 -2.11 6.48
N VAL A 49 -7.08 -1.63 5.24
CA VAL A 49 -7.76 -0.37 4.93
C VAL A 49 -8.72 -0.48 3.75
N ALA A 50 -8.69 -1.55 2.96
CA ALA A 50 -9.49 -1.68 1.74
C ALA A 50 -10.99 -1.46 1.97
N TYR A 51 -11.52 -1.88 3.12
CA TYR A 51 -12.95 -1.71 3.47
C TYR A 51 -13.38 -0.24 3.66
N LEU A 52 -12.43 0.70 3.79
CA LEU A 52 -12.68 2.13 3.88
C LEU A 52 -12.88 2.80 2.51
N PHE A 53 -12.58 2.08 1.43
CA PHE A 53 -12.64 2.59 0.06
C PHE A 53 -13.73 1.85 -0.73
N LYS A 54 -14.29 2.53 -1.72
CA LYS A 54 -15.26 1.95 -2.65
C LYS A 54 -14.78 2.19 -4.07
N ASN A 55 -14.69 1.11 -4.86
CA ASN A 55 -14.51 1.22 -6.30
C ASN A 55 -15.79 1.78 -6.93
N LEU A 56 -15.65 2.78 -7.80
CA LEU A 56 -16.75 3.51 -8.44
C LEU A 56 -16.92 3.16 -9.93
N ASP A 57 -16.04 2.33 -10.48
CA ASP A 57 -16.09 1.86 -11.88
C ASP A 57 -17.10 0.73 -12.09
#